data_AF-A0A7K2J159-F1
#
_entry.id   AF-A0A7K2J159-F1
#
_cell.length_a   1.000
_cell.length_b   1.000
_cell.length_c   1.000
_cell.angle_alpha   90.00
_cell.angle_beta   90.00
_cell.angle_gamma   90.00
#
_symmetry.space_group_name_H-M   'P 1'
#
loop_
_entity.id
_entity.type
_entity.pdbx_description
1 polymer ?
#
loop_
_entity_poly.entity_id
_entity_poly.type
_entity_poly.pdbx_seq_one_letter_code
_entity_poly.pdbx_strand_id
1 'polypeptide(L)'
;MAGDGSGRLTVTAIGPSGLGTFARRQTAASGGWGEWQPLFGWSAAAPALAVNADGRLEAFSLSPGGARLNHRWQTSPGGDVHPGGEFGEPGIRLVATPTAALDATGRLHVFAVTVAGRIRRRVQSGPSGGWHPWTAFGDRTVAPVVAGTPAL
;
A
#
# COMPACT_ATOMS: atom_id res chain seq x y z
N MET A 1 9.82 0.54 3.23
CA MET A 1 9.92 0.60 4.70
C MET A 1 9.26 1.88 5.18
N ALA A 2 8.73 1.89 6.41
CA ALA A 2 8.14 3.08 7.04
C ALA A 2 8.21 2.96 8.57
N GLY A 3 8.23 4.08 9.28
CA GLY A 3 8.10 4.12 10.74
C GLY A 3 6.64 4.31 11.16
N ASP A 4 6.20 3.65 12.23
CA ASP A 4 4.89 3.92 12.85
C ASP A 4 5.02 4.89 14.05
N GLY A 5 3.89 5.33 14.59
CA GLY A 5 3.80 6.24 15.73
C GLY A 5 4.41 5.70 17.03
N SER A 6 4.80 4.43 17.10
CA SER A 6 5.57 3.89 18.23
C SER A 6 7.09 4.08 18.09
N GLY A 7 7.55 4.74 17.01
CA GLY A 7 8.97 4.97 16.74
C GLY A 7 9.70 3.73 16.19
N ARG A 8 8.96 2.68 15.82
CA ARG A 8 9.52 1.45 15.24
C ARG A 8 9.44 1.47 13.72
N LEU A 9 10.51 1.02 13.07
CA LEU A 9 10.54 0.79 11.63
C LEU A 9 9.93 -0.56 11.27
N THR A 10 9.19 -0.57 10.16
CA THR A 10 8.68 -1.76 9.48
C THR A 10 9.21 -1.81 8.05
N VAL A 11 9.77 -2.95 7.66
CA VAL A 11 10.23 -3.25 6.30
C VAL A 11 9.29 -4.29 5.69
N THR A 12 8.89 -4.08 4.44
CA THR A 12 8.16 -5.06 3.64
C THR A 12 9.05 -5.59 2.53
N ALA A 13 8.89 -6.88 2.22
CA ALA A 13 9.60 -7.55 1.14
C ALA A 13 8.69 -8.55 0.44
N ILE A 14 8.99 -8.86 -0.82
CA ILE A 14 8.37 -9.96 -1.55
C ILE A 14 9.24 -11.22 -1.36
N GLY A 15 8.60 -12.36 -1.12
CA GLY A 15 9.30 -13.64 -1.07
C GLY A 15 9.89 -14.01 -2.43
N PRO A 16 10.95 -14.82 -2.50
CA PRO A 16 11.64 -15.17 -3.75
C PRO A 16 10.72 -15.79 -4.82
N SER A 17 9.65 -16.49 -4.39
CA SER A 17 8.67 -17.10 -5.29
C SER A 17 7.57 -16.15 -5.76
N GLY A 18 7.50 -14.92 -5.22
CA GLY A 18 6.41 -13.99 -5.44
C GLY A 18 5.09 -14.37 -4.75
N LEU A 19 4.97 -15.58 -4.21
CA LEU A 19 3.73 -16.14 -3.64
C LEU A 19 3.30 -15.50 -2.31
N GLY A 20 4.15 -14.68 -1.71
CA GLY A 20 3.86 -13.99 -0.46
C GLY A 20 4.70 -12.74 -0.30
N THR A 21 4.19 -11.82 0.50
CA THR A 21 4.95 -10.68 1.00
C THR A 21 5.04 -10.78 2.51
N PHE A 22 6.15 -10.29 3.05
CA PHE A 22 6.48 -10.41 4.45
C PHE A 22 6.78 -9.02 5.02
N ALA A 23 6.53 -8.86 6.32
CA ALA A 23 6.92 -7.71 7.08
C ALA A 23 7.91 -8.12 8.17
N ARG A 24 8.94 -7.29 8.39
CA ARG A 24 9.82 -7.37 9.56
C ARG A 24 9.82 -6.03 10.25
N ARG A 25 9.77 -6.06 11.57
CA ARG A 25 9.58 -4.85 12.38
C ARG A 25 10.56 -4.82 13.54
N GLN A 26 10.96 -3.63 13.95
CA GLN A 26 11.76 -3.48 15.16
C GLN A 26 10.98 -3.93 16.39
N THR A 27 11.64 -4.54 17.37
CA THR A 27 10.99 -4.97 18.63
C THR A 27 10.75 -3.79 19.56
N ALA A 28 11.66 -2.82 19.57
CA ALA A 28 11.57 -1.54 20.27
C ALA A 28 12.03 -0.39 19.35
N ALA A 29 11.67 0.86 19.67
CA ALA A 29 12.09 2.03 18.90
C ALA A 29 13.63 2.10 18.85
N SER A 30 14.20 2.24 17.65
CA SER A 30 15.66 2.19 17.41
C SER A 30 16.36 0.92 17.95
N GLY A 31 15.60 -0.16 18.21
CA GLY A 31 16.11 -1.41 18.74
C GLY A 31 16.37 -2.47 17.66
N GLY A 32 16.51 -3.71 18.12
CA GLY A 32 16.65 -4.89 17.27
C GLY A 32 15.40 -5.20 16.44
N TRP A 33 15.49 -6.21 15.58
CA TRP A 33 14.44 -6.62 14.67
C TRP A 33 13.81 -7.94 15.12
N GLY A 34 12.49 -8.04 15.05
CA GLY A 34 11.77 -9.31 15.26
C GLY A 34 11.89 -10.25 14.06
N GLU A 35 11.10 -11.30 14.06
CA GLU A 35 11.03 -12.25 12.94
C GLU A 35 10.26 -11.68 11.73
N TRP A 36 10.49 -12.28 10.55
CA TRP A 36 9.66 -12.02 9.38
C TRP A 36 8.28 -12.66 9.57
N GLN A 37 7.22 -11.89 9.34
CA GLN A 37 5.83 -12.30 9.47
C GLN A 37 5.13 -12.20 8.10
N PRO A 38 4.25 -13.15 7.72
CA PRO A 38 3.45 -13.02 6.50
C PRO A 38 2.56 -11.78 6.54
N LEU A 39 2.56 -10.98 5.47
CA LEU A 39 1.76 -9.76 5.35
C LEU A 39 0.66 -9.87 4.30
N PHE A 40 0.98 -10.28 3.08
CA PHE A 40 -0.01 -10.61 2.03
C PHE A 40 0.40 -11.89 1.31
N GLY A 41 -0.54 -12.48 0.57
CA GLY A 41 -0.26 -13.58 -0.37
C GLY A 41 0.36 -13.08 -1.67
N TRP A 42 0.03 -13.75 -2.77
CA TRP A 42 0.57 -13.52 -4.11
C TRP A 42 0.44 -12.05 -4.53
N SER A 43 1.59 -11.38 -4.73
CA SER A 43 1.69 -9.94 -4.94
C SER A 43 2.60 -9.64 -6.12
N ALA A 44 2.32 -8.58 -6.89
CA ALA A 44 3.11 -8.18 -8.06
C ALA A 44 4.46 -7.57 -7.67
N ALA A 45 4.53 -6.95 -6.48
CA ALA A 45 5.71 -6.30 -5.94
C ALA A 45 5.59 -6.21 -4.40
N ALA A 46 6.61 -5.63 -3.76
CA ALA A 46 6.54 -5.30 -2.34
C ALA A 46 5.37 -4.32 -2.06
N PRO A 47 4.63 -4.49 -0.95
CA PRO A 47 3.54 -3.59 -0.59
C PRO A 47 4.02 -2.17 -0.31
N ALA A 48 3.26 -1.18 -0.76
CA ALA A 48 3.45 0.22 -0.38
C ALA A 48 2.99 0.42 1.07
N LEU A 49 3.75 1.18 1.86
CA LEU A 49 3.41 1.52 3.24
C LEU A 49 3.11 3.02 3.33
N ALA A 50 2.09 3.36 4.12
CA ALA A 50 1.79 4.73 4.54
C ALA A 50 1.48 4.76 6.03
N VAL A 51 1.70 5.93 6.65
CA VAL A 51 1.43 6.17 8.06
C VAL A 51 0.20 7.05 8.15
N ASN A 52 -0.81 6.58 8.88
CA ASN A 52 -2.00 7.36 9.20
C ASN A 52 -1.66 8.52 10.14
N ALA A 53 -2.52 9.54 10.21
CA ALA A 53 -2.31 10.68 11.09
C ALA A 53 -2.24 10.31 12.58
N ASP A 54 -2.84 9.17 12.97
CA ASP A 54 -2.77 8.61 14.32
C ASP A 54 -1.53 7.74 14.57
N GLY A 55 -0.63 7.62 13.58
CA GLY A 55 0.59 6.84 13.67
C GLY A 55 0.45 5.35 13.31
N ARG A 56 -0.74 4.87 12.92
CA ARG A 56 -0.91 3.47 12.46
C ARG A 56 -0.38 3.28 11.04
N LEU A 57 0.39 2.21 10.80
CA LEU A 57 0.76 1.84 9.43
C LEU A 57 -0.40 1.21 8.67
N GLU A 58 -0.49 1.54 7.39
CA GLU A 58 -1.37 0.91 6.42
C GLU A 58 -0.57 0.48 5.19
N ALA A 59 -0.79 -0.76 4.77
CA ALA A 59 -0.06 -1.41 3.69
C ALA A 59 -1.01 -1.70 2.52
N PHE A 60 -0.53 -1.47 1.30
CA PHE A 60 -1.29 -1.68 0.06
C PHE A 60 -0.53 -2.64 -0.85
N SER A 61 -1.18 -3.75 -1.22
CA SER A 61 -0.60 -4.79 -2.08
C SER A 61 -1.40 -4.99 -3.35
N LEU A 62 -0.73 -4.90 -4.50
CA LEU A 62 -1.31 -5.19 -5.80
C LEU A 62 -1.05 -6.66 -6.16
N SER A 63 -2.10 -7.38 -6.54
CA SER A 63 -1.95 -8.74 -7.06
C SER A 63 -1.30 -8.74 -8.46
N PRO A 64 -0.59 -9.82 -8.84
CA PRO A 64 -0.05 -9.98 -10.19
C PRO A 64 -1.11 -9.78 -11.27
N GLY A 65 -0.73 -9.12 -12.37
CA GLY A 65 -1.66 -8.74 -13.44
C GLY A 65 -2.61 -7.58 -13.08
N GLY A 66 -2.44 -6.96 -11.91
CA GLY A 66 -3.03 -5.67 -11.56
C GLY A 66 -4.53 -5.67 -11.26
N ALA A 67 -5.16 -6.84 -11.17
CA ALA A 67 -6.61 -6.95 -11.11
C ALA A 67 -7.21 -6.70 -9.72
N ARG A 68 -6.42 -6.79 -8.65
CA ARG A 68 -6.88 -6.66 -7.27
C ARG A 68 -5.87 -5.85 -6.47
N LEU A 69 -6.37 -4.92 -5.68
CA LEU A 69 -5.57 -4.12 -4.75
C LEU A 69 -6.12 -4.38 -3.37
N ASN A 70 -5.32 -4.93 -2.47
CA ASN A 70 -5.72 -5.21 -1.10
C ASN A 70 -5.02 -4.25 -0.14
N HIS A 71 -5.64 -4.01 1.01
CA HIS A 71 -4.99 -3.26 2.09
C HIS A 71 -5.12 -3.96 3.44
N ARG A 72 -4.17 -3.66 4.33
CA ARG A 72 -4.11 -4.09 5.74
C ARG A 72 -3.60 -2.93 6.57
N TRP A 73 -4.02 -2.82 7.82
CA TRP A 73 -3.64 -1.71 8.69
C TRP A 73 -3.38 -2.18 10.11
N GLN A 74 -2.52 -1.49 10.84
CA GLN A 74 -2.38 -1.71 12.28
C GLN A 74 -3.64 -1.22 13.02
N THR A 75 -4.06 -1.90 14.08
CA THR A 75 -5.22 -1.48 14.91
C THR A 75 -4.88 -0.36 15.89
N SER A 76 -3.62 -0.28 16.32
CA SER A 76 -3.01 0.81 17.10
C SER A 76 -1.58 1.05 16.63
N PRO A 77 -0.94 2.19 16.94
CA PRO A 77 0.43 2.46 16.50
C PRO A 77 1.37 1.36 16.97
N GLY A 78 1.80 0.53 16.02
CA GLY A 78 2.62 -0.60 16.35
C GLY A 78 1.96 -1.78 17.06
N GLY A 79 0.64 -1.87 17.01
CA GLY A 79 -0.10 -3.04 17.47
C GLY A 79 -0.26 -4.09 16.38
N ASP A 80 -1.28 -4.93 16.58
CA ASP A 80 -1.64 -6.00 15.66
C ASP A 80 -2.08 -5.47 14.30
N VAL A 81 -1.88 -6.28 13.27
CA VAL A 81 -2.31 -5.97 11.91
C VAL A 81 -3.71 -6.54 11.68
N HIS A 82 -4.66 -5.67 11.40
CA HIS A 82 -5.98 -6.05 10.93
C HIS A 82 -5.89 -6.73 9.55
N PRO A 83 -6.60 -7.86 9.32
CA PRO A 83 -6.47 -8.65 8.09
C PRO A 83 -6.92 -7.91 6.82
N GLY A 84 -7.71 -6.84 6.99
CA GLY A 84 -8.14 -5.94 5.93
C GLY A 84 -8.95 -6.62 4.83
N GLY A 85 -8.84 -6.13 3.60
CA GLY A 85 -9.66 -6.62 2.48
C GLY A 85 -9.39 -5.96 1.13
N GLU A 86 -10.29 -6.19 0.19
CA GLU A 86 -10.25 -5.57 -1.15
C GLU A 86 -10.36 -4.05 -1.02
N PHE A 87 -9.38 -3.35 -1.57
CA PHE A 87 -9.26 -1.90 -1.58
C PHE A 87 -9.43 -1.33 -3.00
N GLY A 88 -9.25 -2.16 -4.03
CA GLY A 88 -9.34 -1.79 -5.43
C GLY A 88 -10.75 -1.43 -5.89
N GLU A 89 -10.83 -1.00 -7.16
CA GLU A 89 -12.09 -0.71 -7.84
C GLU A 89 -12.43 -1.88 -8.79
N PRO A 90 -13.61 -2.51 -8.65
CA PRO A 90 -13.99 -3.63 -9.50
C PRO A 90 -13.89 -3.31 -10.99
N GLY A 91 -13.28 -4.22 -11.75
CA GLY A 91 -13.12 -4.07 -13.21
C GLY A 91 -11.96 -3.17 -13.66
N ILE A 92 -11.27 -2.49 -12.73
CA ILE A 92 -10.12 -1.64 -13.04
C ILE A 92 -8.82 -2.40 -12.80
N ARG A 93 -7.99 -2.53 -13.84
CA ARG A 93 -6.63 -3.07 -13.72
C ARG A 93 -5.61 -1.94 -13.57
N LEU A 94 -4.67 -2.14 -12.65
CA LEU A 94 -3.58 -1.22 -12.35
C LEU A 94 -2.26 -1.72 -12.94
N VAL A 95 -1.36 -0.80 -13.29
CA VAL A 95 -0.05 -1.13 -13.88
C VAL A 95 1.05 -1.29 -12.83
N ALA A 96 0.85 -0.75 -11.63
CA ALA A 96 1.84 -0.76 -10.55
C ALA A 96 1.17 -0.60 -9.18
N THR A 97 1.89 -0.99 -8.13
CA THR A 97 1.51 -0.73 -6.73
C THR A 97 1.23 0.76 -6.54
N PRO A 98 0.13 1.15 -5.85
CA PRO A 98 -0.24 2.55 -5.72
C PRO A 98 0.76 3.34 -4.88
N THR A 99 0.69 4.66 -5.01
CA THR A 99 1.37 5.60 -4.11
C THR A 99 0.37 6.14 -3.09
N ALA A 100 0.78 6.22 -1.83
CA ALA A 100 -0.03 6.75 -0.75
C ALA A 100 0.71 7.88 -0.01
N ALA A 101 0.00 8.97 0.31
CA ALA A 101 0.58 10.13 0.98
C ALA A 101 -0.44 10.81 1.89
N LEU A 102 0.03 11.37 3.00
CA LEU A 102 -0.77 12.13 3.94
C LEU A 102 -0.89 13.59 3.45
N ASP A 103 -2.10 14.13 3.43
CA ASP A 103 -2.31 15.57 3.20
C ASP A 103 -2.11 16.38 4.50
N ALA A 104 -2.06 17.71 4.37
CA ALA A 104 -1.89 18.61 5.52
C ALA A 104 -3.06 18.56 6.53
N THR A 105 -4.19 17.95 6.15
CA THR A 105 -5.35 17.75 7.03
C THR A 105 -5.27 16.43 7.80
N GLY A 106 -4.26 15.59 7.52
CA GLY A 106 -4.10 14.28 8.15
C GLY A 106 -4.86 13.16 7.45
N ARG A 107 -5.34 13.36 6.21
CA ARG A 107 -6.01 12.29 5.44
C ARG A 107 -5.03 11.63 4.50
N LEU A 108 -5.02 10.30 4.47
CA LEU A 108 -4.30 9.57 3.45
C LEU A 108 -5.01 9.68 2.10
N HIS A 109 -4.24 9.98 1.07
CA HIS A 109 -4.59 9.87 -0.33
C HIS A 109 -3.87 8.67 -0.93
N VAL A 110 -4.57 7.87 -1.72
CA VAL A 110 -3.99 6.78 -2.52
C VAL A 110 -4.24 7.07 -3.98
N PHE A 111 -3.18 7.02 -4.77
CA PHE A 111 -3.20 7.22 -6.22
C PHE A 111 -2.75 5.95 -6.93
N ALA A 112 -3.50 5.57 -7.96
CA ALA A 112 -3.22 4.36 -8.72
C ALA A 112 -3.34 4.65 -10.23
N VAL A 113 -2.42 4.09 -11.02
CA VAL A 113 -2.41 4.24 -12.48
C VAL A 113 -3.03 2.99 -13.10
N THR A 114 -4.01 3.18 -13.98
CA THR A 114 -4.67 2.08 -14.70
C THR A 114 -3.88 1.67 -15.93
N VAL A 115 -4.16 0.47 -16.45
CA VAL A 115 -3.62 -0.01 -17.73
C VAL A 115 -4.01 0.86 -18.92
N ALA A 116 -5.09 1.64 -18.80
CA ALA A 116 -5.52 2.64 -19.79
C ALA A 116 -4.81 4.00 -19.62
N GLY A 117 -3.82 4.09 -18.73
CA GLY A 117 -3.07 5.32 -18.48
C GLY A 117 -3.88 6.39 -17.73
N ARG A 118 -4.98 6.03 -17.04
CA ARG A 118 -5.75 6.97 -16.21
C ARG A 118 -5.26 6.93 -14.77
N ILE A 119 -5.36 8.04 -14.05
CA ILE A 119 -5.10 8.08 -12.60
C ILE A 119 -6.43 7.98 -11.86
N ARG A 120 -6.49 7.06 -10.89
CA ARG A 120 -7.56 6.95 -9.90
C ARG A 120 -7.04 7.47 -8.56
N ARG A 121 -7.91 8.16 -7.81
CA ARG A 121 -7.64 8.63 -6.45
C ARG A 121 -8.69 8.10 -5.49
N ARG A 122 -8.26 7.63 -4.33
CA ARG A 122 -9.09 7.39 -3.14
C ARG A 122 -8.53 8.20 -1.98
N VAL A 123 -9.39 8.76 -1.14
CA VAL A 123 -8.98 9.58 0.00
C VAL A 123 -9.81 9.20 1.23
N GLN A 124 -9.21 9.25 2.40
CA GLN A 124 -9.92 9.02 3.64
C GLN A 124 -11.05 10.06 3.84
N SER A 125 -12.15 9.65 4.45
CA SER A 125 -13.27 10.56 4.77
C SER A 125 -12.98 11.50 5.93
N GLY A 126 -12.06 11.11 6.79
CA GLY A 126 -11.44 11.92 7.83
C GLY A 126 -10.09 11.34 8.22
N PRO A 127 -9.28 12.06 9.00
CA PRO A 127 -7.96 11.57 9.42
C PRO A 127 -8.05 10.20 10.07
N SER A 128 -7.28 9.23 9.55
CA SER A 128 -7.22 7.85 10.06
C SER A 128 -8.57 7.11 10.08
N GLY A 129 -9.53 7.56 9.27
CA GLY A 129 -10.90 7.05 9.22
C GLY A 129 -11.17 6.13 8.03
N GLY A 130 -12.45 6.03 7.68
CA GLY A 130 -12.90 5.30 6.49
C GLY A 130 -12.45 5.96 5.18
N TRP A 131 -12.85 5.36 4.06
CA TRP A 131 -12.43 5.81 2.73
C TRP A 131 -13.61 6.22 1.86
N HIS A 132 -13.48 7.34 1.15
CA HIS A 132 -14.39 7.68 0.05
C HIS A 132 -14.25 6.66 -1.10
N PRO A 133 -15.21 6.58 -2.04
CA PRO A 133 -15.04 5.81 -3.27
C PRO A 133 -13.85 6.26 -4.11
N TRP A 134 -13.38 5.39 -5.01
CA TRP A 134 -12.40 5.77 -6.04
C TRP A 134 -13.01 6.79 -7.00
N THR A 135 -12.21 7.79 -7.38
CA THR A 135 -12.59 8.86 -8.31
C THR A 135 -11.50 9.07 -9.36
N ALA A 136 -11.88 9.67 -10.49
CA ALA A 136 -10.90 10.03 -11.51
C ALA A 136 -10.06 11.20 -11.00
N PHE A 137 -8.76 11.15 -11.23
CA PHE A 137 -7.86 12.25 -10.89
C PHE A 137 -7.35 12.90 -12.17
N GLY A 138 -8.05 13.95 -12.59
CA GLY A 138 -7.80 14.64 -13.85
C GLY A 138 -8.26 13.84 -15.07
N ASP A 139 -7.98 14.41 -16.23
CA ASP A 139 -8.36 13.93 -17.56
C ASP A 139 -7.16 13.53 -18.43
N ARG A 140 -5.94 13.84 -17.99
CA ARG A 140 -4.70 13.49 -18.69
C ARG A 140 -4.39 12.01 -18.62
N THR A 141 -4.00 11.46 -19.76
CA THR A 141 -3.38 10.14 -19.84
C THR A 141 -1.91 10.22 -19.45
N VAL A 142 -1.49 9.32 -18.58
CA VAL A 142 -0.09 9.07 -18.25
C VAL A 142 0.34 7.83 -18.99
N ALA A 143 1.46 7.89 -19.72
CA ALA A 143 2.03 6.70 -20.35
C ALA A 143 2.40 5.68 -19.26
N PRO A 144 1.75 4.52 -19.20
CA PRO A 144 2.10 3.52 -18.21
C PRO A 144 3.45 2.90 -18.59
N VAL A 145 4.48 3.14 -17.80
CA VAL A 145 5.72 2.38 -17.94
C VAL A 145 5.48 1.01 -17.33
N VAL A 146 5.28 0.01 -18.19
CA VAL A 146 5.27 -1.38 -17.75
C VAL A 146 6.72 -1.75 -17.43
N ALA A 147 7.05 -1.87 -16.15
CA ALA A 147 8.36 -2.39 -15.76
C ALA A 147 8.46 -3.85 -16.22
N GLY A 148 9.17 -4.12 -17.33
CA GLY A 148 9.37 -5.49 -17.81
C GLY A 148 9.80 -5.71 -19.26
N THR A 149 9.89 -4.70 -20.12
CA THR A 149 10.46 -4.89 -21.47
C THR A 149 11.83 -4.24 -21.55
N PRO A 150 12.94 -5.02 -21.67
CA PRO A 150 14.17 -4.47 -22.20
C PRO A 150 13.87 -4.02 -23.64
N ALA A 151 14.28 -2.81 -23.99
CA ALA A 151 14.37 -2.46 -25.40
C ALA A 151 15.44 -3.38 -26.01
N LEU A 152 15.06 -4.15 -27.03
CA LEU A 152 16.01 -4.81 -27.92
C LEU A 152 16.58 -3.77 -28.90
#